data_AF-A0A9X6ZE22-F1
#
_entry.id   AF-A0A9X6ZE22-F1
#
_cell.length_a   1.000
_cell.length_b   1.000
_cell.length_c   1.000
_cell.angle_alpha   90.00
_cell.angle_beta   90.00
_cell.angle_gamma   90.00
#
_symmetry.space_group_name_H-M   'P 1'
#
loop_
_entity.id
_entity.type
_entity.pdbx_description
1 polymer ?
#
loop_
_entity_poly.entity_id
_entity_poly.type
_entity_poly.pdbx_seq_one_letter_code
_entity_poly.pdbx_strand_id
1 'polypeptide(L)'
;MELQFLKNGFVLDGNKYKFGSQFYPLSNLSKLKCFFHDNTLPLPVETADKLDELFHNMTFETGNCYENAKTIHDLIKKNYKELKPMIYTGWIFPTPSYPVHHSFVVLNQKHIVDPGVPILELEYMLEQSQKNSSAEEIAKGIANIRNSSKNNRFSEQYVLGKGYQLVIYYASPDTYENSLTIRDYINRIAHKHPSYKQAIQRLNSGTHFKQLIQKEQ
;
A
#
# COMPACT_ATOMS: atom_id res chain seq x y z
N MET A 1 15.50 5.00 -9.25
CA MET A 1 14.80 3.73 -9.48
C MET A 1 14.32 3.76 -10.92
N GLU A 2 14.76 2.80 -11.73
CA GLU A 2 14.27 2.64 -13.10
C GLU A 2 13.20 1.56 -13.11
N LEU A 3 11.96 1.91 -13.49
CA LEU A 3 10.81 1.01 -13.48
C LEU A 3 10.14 0.99 -14.85
N GLN A 4 9.93 -0.21 -15.40
CA GLN A 4 9.17 -0.42 -16.63
C GLN A 4 8.21 -1.60 -16.47
N PHE A 5 6.92 -1.42 -16.78
CA PHE A 5 5.95 -2.52 -16.73
C PHE A 5 5.95 -3.36 -18.00
N LEU A 6 5.78 -4.68 -17.81
CA LEU A 6 5.63 -5.69 -18.84
C LEU A 6 4.25 -6.37 -18.66
N LYS A 7 3.79 -7.11 -19.68
CA LYS A 7 2.47 -7.77 -19.65
C LYS A 7 2.21 -8.59 -18.36
N ASN A 8 3.21 -9.35 -17.90
CA ASN A 8 3.11 -10.24 -16.72
C ASN A 8 4.27 -10.00 -15.71
N GLY A 9 4.83 -8.79 -15.69
CA GLY A 9 6.00 -8.50 -14.88
C GLY A 9 6.46 -7.07 -15.00
N PHE A 10 7.70 -6.82 -14.64
CA PHE A 10 8.29 -5.48 -14.69
C PHE A 10 9.82 -5.58 -14.71
N VAL A 11 10.46 -4.49 -15.10
CA VAL A 11 11.89 -4.26 -14.97
C VAL A 11 12.10 -3.29 -13.83
N LEU A 12 12.97 -3.64 -12.88
CA LEU A 12 13.35 -2.80 -11.76
C LEU A 12 14.88 -2.76 -11.69
N ASP A 13 15.44 -1.57 -11.89
CA ASP A 13 16.89 -1.31 -11.94
C ASP A 13 17.63 -2.30 -12.87
N GLY A 14 17.14 -2.40 -14.11
CA GLY A 14 17.67 -3.29 -15.15
C GLY A 14 17.32 -4.78 -15.00
N ASN A 15 16.76 -5.21 -13.87
CA ASN A 15 16.44 -6.60 -13.59
C ASN A 15 14.98 -6.93 -13.91
N LYS A 16 14.75 -8.03 -14.63
CA LYS A 16 13.41 -8.49 -15.01
C LYS A 16 12.79 -9.36 -13.92
N TYR A 17 11.59 -9.00 -13.49
CA TYR A 17 10.80 -9.72 -12.51
C TYR A 17 9.44 -10.11 -13.09
N LYS A 18 8.85 -11.18 -12.55
CA LYS A 18 7.54 -11.69 -12.93
C LYS A 18 6.60 -11.69 -11.75
N PHE A 19 5.34 -11.32 -11.98
CA PHE A 19 4.27 -11.50 -11.00
C PHE A 19 3.96 -12.99 -10.82
N GLY A 20 3.60 -13.40 -9.61
CA GLY A 20 3.42 -14.80 -9.23
C GLY A 20 4.74 -15.58 -9.11
N SER A 21 5.88 -14.89 -9.07
CA SER A 21 7.20 -15.53 -8.85
C SER A 21 7.49 -15.72 -7.36
N GLN A 22 8.62 -16.37 -7.07
CA GLN A 22 9.11 -16.54 -5.70
C GLN A 22 9.30 -15.20 -4.98
N PHE A 23 9.84 -14.18 -5.66
CA PHE A 23 10.03 -12.87 -5.04
C PHE A 23 8.75 -12.05 -5.06
N TYR A 24 7.97 -12.12 -6.13
CA TYR A 24 6.74 -11.35 -6.26
C TYR A 24 5.51 -12.25 -6.32
N PRO A 25 5.19 -13.00 -5.24
CA PRO A 25 4.04 -13.87 -5.21
C PRO A 25 2.74 -13.08 -5.33
N LEU A 26 1.72 -13.78 -5.83
CA LEU A 26 0.33 -13.35 -5.91
C LEU A 26 -0.54 -14.57 -5.65
N SER A 27 -1.73 -14.35 -5.11
CA SER A 27 -2.71 -15.41 -4.90
C SER A 27 -3.23 -16.01 -6.20
N ASN A 28 -3.50 -15.18 -7.21
CA ASN A 28 -4.04 -15.66 -8.47
C ASN A 28 -3.59 -14.81 -9.67
N LEU A 29 -2.55 -15.28 -10.35
CA LEU A 29 -2.01 -14.61 -11.54
C LEU A 29 -3.04 -14.48 -12.68
N SER A 30 -3.98 -15.43 -12.83
CA SER A 30 -5.01 -15.36 -13.88
C SER A 30 -6.04 -14.25 -13.64
N LYS A 31 -6.15 -13.76 -12.40
CA LYS A 31 -7.04 -12.67 -12.01
C LYS A 31 -6.28 -11.38 -11.70
N LEU A 32 -5.01 -11.29 -12.09
CA LEU A 32 -4.20 -10.10 -11.93
C LEU A 32 -4.86 -8.92 -12.64
N LYS A 33 -5.00 -7.82 -11.91
CA LYS A 33 -5.46 -6.54 -12.43
C LYS A 33 -4.44 -5.46 -12.10
N CYS A 34 -4.35 -4.48 -13.00
CA CYS A 34 -3.63 -3.24 -12.77
C CYS A 34 -4.66 -2.15 -12.41
N PHE A 35 -4.45 -1.45 -11.30
CA PHE A 35 -5.21 -0.25 -10.94
C PHE A 35 -4.25 0.92 -10.80
N PHE A 36 -4.62 2.07 -11.35
CA PHE A 36 -3.88 3.32 -11.26
C PHE A 36 -4.85 4.48 -11.48
N HIS A 37 -4.36 5.70 -11.30
CA HIS A 37 -5.20 6.90 -11.35
C HIS A 37 -6.12 6.98 -12.59
N ASP A 38 -5.62 6.66 -13.79
CA ASP A 38 -6.39 6.87 -15.02
C ASP A 38 -7.41 5.77 -15.33
N ASN A 39 -7.27 4.58 -14.74
CA ASN A 39 -8.19 3.46 -14.97
C ASN A 39 -9.13 3.19 -13.77
N THR A 40 -9.08 4.05 -12.76
CA THR A 40 -9.99 4.04 -11.61
C THR A 40 -10.89 5.27 -11.66
N LEU A 41 -12.04 5.18 -10.99
CA LEU A 41 -13.05 6.23 -11.01
C LEU A 41 -13.25 6.84 -9.63
N PRO A 42 -13.53 8.14 -9.52
CA PRO A 42 -14.02 8.72 -8.27
C PRO A 42 -15.34 8.05 -7.88
N LEU A 43 -15.61 8.00 -6.58
CA LEU A 43 -16.94 7.63 -6.10
C LEU A 43 -17.91 8.80 -6.32
N PRO A 44 -19.22 8.52 -6.50
CA PRO A 44 -20.23 9.57 -6.39
C PRO A 44 -20.09 10.30 -5.05
N VAL A 45 -20.26 11.62 -5.04
CA VAL A 45 -20.03 12.47 -3.85
C VAL A 45 -20.77 11.95 -2.62
N GLU A 46 -22.07 11.65 -2.76
CA GLU A 46 -22.88 11.09 -1.67
C GLU A 46 -22.36 9.75 -1.11
N THR A 47 -21.72 8.94 -1.96
CA THR A 47 -21.11 7.68 -1.54
C THR A 47 -19.78 7.93 -0.83
N ALA A 48 -18.98 8.88 -1.32
CA ALA A 48 -17.73 9.27 -0.68
C ALA A 48 -17.99 9.85 0.72
N ASP A 49 -18.96 10.76 0.86
CA ASP A 49 -19.32 11.36 2.16
C ASP A 49 -19.79 10.29 3.17
N LYS A 50 -20.62 9.32 2.74
CA LYS A 50 -21.06 8.20 3.57
C LYS A 50 -19.92 7.30 4.04
N LEU A 51 -18.91 7.09 3.19
CA LEU A 51 -17.73 6.31 3.56
C LEU A 51 -16.78 7.11 4.46
N ASP A 52 -16.62 8.41 4.22
CA ASP A 52 -15.89 9.31 5.12
C ASP A 52 -16.51 9.30 6.53
N GLU A 53 -17.84 9.39 6.63
CA GLU A 53 -18.56 9.29 7.90
C GLU A 53 -18.35 7.92 8.55
N LEU A 54 -18.45 6.83 7.77
CA LEU A 54 -18.24 5.47 8.26
C LEU A 54 -16.83 5.27 8.84
N PHE A 55 -15.82 5.94 8.28
CA PHE A 55 -14.43 5.83 8.72
C PHE A 55 -14.01 6.95 9.68
N HIS A 56 -14.94 7.83 10.06
CA HIS A 56 -14.64 8.93 10.95
C HIS A 56 -14.12 8.42 12.31
N ASN A 57 -13.09 9.07 12.84
CA ASN A 57 -12.36 8.68 14.07
C ASN A 57 -11.68 7.30 14.04
N MET A 58 -11.61 6.63 12.88
CA MET A 58 -10.81 5.43 12.75
C MET A 58 -9.33 5.79 12.55
N THR A 59 -8.47 5.08 13.28
CA THR A 59 -7.02 5.18 13.08
C THR A 59 -6.57 4.01 12.22
N PHE A 60 -5.86 4.33 11.13
CA PHE A 60 -5.23 3.33 10.28
C PHE A 60 -3.72 3.44 10.42
N GLU A 61 -3.07 2.31 10.63
CA GLU A 61 -1.63 2.27 10.86
C GLU A 61 -0.89 1.92 9.57
N THR A 62 0.13 2.72 9.24
CA THR A 62 1.09 2.38 8.18
C THR A 62 1.79 1.08 8.52
N GLY A 63 1.81 0.12 7.60
CA GLY A 63 2.38 -1.22 7.82
C GLY A 63 1.36 -2.30 8.17
N ASN A 64 0.12 -1.93 8.52
CA ASN A 64 -0.97 -2.85 8.84
C ASN A 64 -2.02 -2.93 7.71
N CYS A 65 -1.56 -2.91 6.45
CA CYS A 65 -2.47 -2.84 5.29
C CYS A 65 -3.43 -4.03 5.19
N TYR A 66 -3.04 -5.21 5.66
CA TYR A 66 -3.89 -6.41 5.67
C TYR A 66 -5.06 -6.28 6.64
N GLU A 67 -4.78 -5.88 7.88
CA GLU A 67 -5.77 -5.64 8.92
C GLU A 67 -6.66 -4.44 8.57
N ASN A 68 -6.08 -3.37 8.02
CA ASN A 68 -6.82 -2.20 7.55
C ASN A 68 -7.79 -2.58 6.42
N ALA A 69 -7.33 -3.34 5.41
CA ALA A 69 -8.16 -3.80 4.31
C ALA A 69 -9.30 -4.71 4.78
N LYS A 70 -9.02 -5.62 5.71
CA LYS A 70 -10.06 -6.46 6.34
C LYS A 70 -11.11 -5.61 7.05
N THR A 71 -10.68 -4.65 7.86
CA THR A 71 -11.56 -3.78 8.64
C THR A 71 -12.48 -2.97 7.72
N ILE A 72 -11.92 -2.34 6.69
CA ILE A 72 -12.69 -1.59 5.68
C ILE A 72 -13.64 -2.50 4.92
N HIS A 73 -13.17 -3.65 4.46
CA HIS A 73 -14.01 -4.61 3.73
C HIS A 73 -15.22 -5.01 4.57
N ASP A 74 -15.01 -5.39 5.84
CA ASP A 74 -16.07 -5.86 6.72
C ASP A 74 -17.07 -4.74 7.06
N LEU A 75 -16.60 -3.52 7.30
CA LEU A 75 -17.44 -2.34 7.55
C LEU A 75 -18.29 -1.99 6.32
N ILE A 76 -17.70 -1.91 5.13
CA ILE A 76 -18.44 -1.63 3.90
C ILE A 76 -19.42 -2.77 3.61
N LYS A 77 -19.00 -4.03 3.77
CA LYS A 77 -19.86 -5.19 3.50
C LYS A 77 -21.09 -5.22 4.43
N LYS A 78 -20.93 -4.77 5.68
CA LYS A 78 -22.00 -4.68 6.67
C LYS A 78 -22.98 -3.55 6.38
N ASN A 79 -22.50 -2.37 5.98
CA ASN A 79 -23.32 -1.16 5.88
C ASN A 79 -23.75 -0.81 4.45
N TYR A 80 -22.97 -1.21 3.44
CA TYR A 80 -23.08 -0.80 2.03
C TYR A 80 -22.76 -1.97 1.07
N LYS A 81 -23.45 -3.11 1.24
CA LYS A 81 -23.21 -4.35 0.49
C LYS A 81 -23.32 -4.17 -1.02
N GLU A 82 -24.13 -3.23 -1.48
CA GLU A 82 -24.30 -2.85 -2.88
C GLU A 82 -23.03 -2.31 -3.55
N LEU A 83 -22.06 -1.83 -2.77
CA LEU A 83 -20.74 -1.40 -3.26
C LEU A 83 -19.83 -2.58 -3.62
N LYS A 84 -20.25 -3.82 -3.30
CA LYS A 84 -19.56 -5.08 -3.60
C LYS A 84 -18.07 -5.02 -3.22
N PRO A 85 -17.75 -4.75 -1.94
CA PRO A 85 -16.37 -4.66 -1.50
C PRO A 85 -15.65 -5.99 -1.68
N MET A 86 -14.42 -5.92 -2.18
CA MET A 86 -13.56 -7.08 -2.39
C MET A 86 -12.13 -6.74 -2.00
N ILE A 87 -11.52 -7.60 -1.18
CA ILE A 87 -10.09 -7.47 -0.85
C ILE A 87 -9.28 -7.84 -2.10
N TYR A 88 -8.33 -6.99 -2.43
CA TYR A 88 -7.29 -7.25 -3.40
C TYR A 88 -5.95 -7.24 -2.68
N THR A 89 -5.07 -8.18 -3.06
CA THR A 89 -3.73 -8.27 -2.50
C THR A 89 -2.72 -8.48 -3.61
N GLY A 90 -1.59 -7.80 -3.51
CA GLY A 90 -0.51 -7.90 -4.48
C GLY A 90 0.54 -6.83 -4.24
N TRP A 91 1.05 -6.23 -5.32
CA TRP A 91 2.19 -5.32 -5.26
C TRP A 91 1.77 -3.91 -5.65
N ILE A 92 2.08 -2.95 -4.79
CA ILE A 92 2.01 -1.54 -5.15
C ILE A 92 3.39 -1.01 -5.51
N PHE A 93 3.42 -0.07 -6.44
CA PHE A 93 4.61 0.61 -6.94
C PHE A 93 4.49 2.10 -6.64
N PRO A 94 4.75 2.51 -5.37
CA PRO A 94 4.74 3.90 -4.98
C PRO A 94 5.99 4.61 -5.49
N THR A 95 5.86 5.70 -6.23
CA THR A 95 7.01 6.51 -6.64
C THR A 95 7.39 7.48 -5.51
N PRO A 96 8.67 7.59 -5.10
CA PRO A 96 9.90 7.03 -5.70
C PRO A 96 10.45 5.76 -5.01
N SER A 97 9.61 4.98 -4.32
CA SER A 97 10.02 3.84 -3.50
C SER A 97 9.92 2.50 -4.23
N TYR A 98 10.54 1.47 -3.64
CA TYR A 98 10.49 0.10 -4.16
C TYR A 98 9.09 -0.52 -4.04
N PRO A 99 8.79 -1.55 -4.85
CA PRO A 99 7.49 -2.22 -4.78
C PRO A 99 7.26 -2.87 -3.42
N VAL A 100 6.07 -2.69 -2.85
CA VAL A 100 5.67 -3.25 -1.55
C VAL A 100 4.46 -4.14 -1.72
N HIS A 101 4.47 -5.31 -1.06
CA HIS A 101 3.30 -6.17 -1.00
C HIS A 101 2.24 -5.58 -0.07
N HIS A 102 1.00 -5.48 -0.58
CA HIS A 102 -0.04 -4.62 -0.05
C HIS A 102 -1.42 -5.26 -0.18
N SER A 103 -2.31 -4.88 0.72
CA SER A 103 -3.72 -5.27 0.69
C SER A 103 -4.62 -4.04 0.77
N PHE A 104 -5.68 -4.02 -0.01
CA PHE A 104 -6.61 -2.90 -0.14
C PHE A 104 -7.99 -3.40 -0.58
N VAL A 105 -8.98 -2.51 -0.59
CA VAL A 105 -10.35 -2.85 -0.99
C VAL A 105 -10.70 -2.23 -2.32
N VAL A 106 -11.34 -3.00 -3.19
CA VAL A 106 -11.90 -2.53 -4.46
C VAL A 106 -13.42 -2.60 -4.40
N LEU A 107 -14.09 -1.51 -4.74
CA LEU A 107 -15.55 -1.41 -4.83
C LEU A 107 -15.98 -1.41 -6.29
N ASN A 108 -17.02 -2.20 -6.61
CA ASN A 108 -17.59 -2.32 -7.95
C ASN A 108 -16.55 -2.50 -9.08
N GLN A 109 -15.40 -3.12 -8.76
CA GLN A 109 -14.25 -3.34 -9.65
C GLN A 109 -13.57 -2.07 -10.21
N LYS A 110 -13.94 -0.86 -9.78
CA LYS A 110 -13.49 0.41 -10.38
C LYS A 110 -12.99 1.46 -9.39
N HIS A 111 -13.27 1.28 -8.11
CA HIS A 111 -12.95 2.24 -7.06
C HIS A 111 -12.02 1.59 -6.03
N ILE A 112 -11.02 2.32 -5.55
CA ILE A 112 -10.07 1.86 -4.54
C ILE A 112 -10.44 2.49 -3.19
N VAL A 113 -10.36 1.72 -2.12
CA VAL A 113 -10.33 2.23 -0.74
C VAL A 113 -9.06 1.68 -0.10
N ASP A 114 -8.12 2.56 0.21
CA ASP A 114 -6.78 2.18 0.67
C ASP A 114 -6.20 3.18 1.68
N PRO A 115 -6.29 2.88 2.99
CA PRO A 115 -5.66 3.66 4.05
C PRO A 115 -4.17 3.33 4.24
N GLY A 116 -3.66 2.31 3.54
CA GLY A 116 -2.25 1.99 3.57
C GLY A 116 -1.40 2.87 2.66
N VAL A 117 -2.04 3.79 1.93
CA VAL A 117 -1.40 4.84 1.11
C VAL A 117 -1.73 6.20 1.73
N PRO A 118 -0.91 6.68 2.69
CA PRO A 118 -1.08 8.00 3.30
C PRO A 118 -0.63 9.08 2.30
N ILE A 119 -1.60 9.76 1.68
CA ILE A 119 -1.38 10.70 0.57
C ILE A 119 -0.43 11.84 0.99
N LEU A 120 -0.74 12.50 2.10
CA LEU A 120 0.03 13.63 2.60
C LEU A 120 1.48 13.24 2.97
N GLU A 121 1.68 12.03 3.49
CA GLU A 121 3.02 11.54 3.80
C GLU A 121 3.82 11.25 2.52
N LEU A 122 3.19 10.69 1.49
CA LEU A 122 3.83 10.43 0.20
C LEU A 122 4.23 11.73 -0.51
N GLU A 123 3.36 12.73 -0.51
CA GLU A 123 3.65 14.06 -1.07
C GLU A 123 4.83 14.70 -0.36
N TYR A 124 4.81 14.68 0.97
CA TYR A 124 5.92 15.18 1.76
C TYR A 124 7.22 14.44 1.47
N MET A 125 7.20 13.11 1.41
CA MET A 125 8.39 12.32 1.06
C MET A 125 8.93 12.66 -0.34
N LEU A 126 8.04 12.88 -1.31
CA LEU A 126 8.44 13.29 -2.66
C LEU A 126 9.13 14.66 -2.64
N GLU A 127 8.54 15.65 -1.96
CA GLU A 127 9.15 16.98 -1.82
C GLU A 127 10.52 16.94 -1.13
N GLN A 128 10.63 16.18 -0.04
CA GLN A 128 11.89 16.04 0.69
C GLN A 128 12.96 15.30 -0.12
N SER A 129 12.55 14.34 -0.96
CA SER A 129 13.49 13.65 -1.86
C SER A 129 14.14 14.59 -2.86
N GLN A 130 13.44 15.63 -3.31
CA GLN A 130 13.98 16.66 -4.20
C GLN A 130 14.91 17.64 -3.48
N LYS A 131 14.72 17.80 -2.16
CA LYS A 131 15.52 18.69 -1.29
C LYS A 131 16.73 18.00 -0.68
N ASN A 132 16.92 16.69 -0.91
CA ASN A 132 17.96 15.86 -0.29
C ASN A 132 17.93 15.91 1.26
N SER A 133 16.75 16.05 1.86
CA SER A 133 16.60 16.08 3.32
C SER A 133 17.03 14.77 3.96
N SER A 134 17.50 14.83 5.21
CA SER A 134 17.91 13.64 5.96
C SER A 134 16.72 12.75 6.34
N ALA A 135 16.98 11.47 6.60
CA ALA A 135 15.94 10.53 7.03
C ALA A 135 15.27 10.95 8.35
N GLU A 136 16.01 11.60 9.26
CA GLU A 136 15.47 12.09 10.53
C GLU A 136 14.50 13.26 10.34
N GLU A 137 14.82 14.22 9.46
CA GLU A 137 13.94 15.34 9.12
C GLU A 137 12.66 14.85 8.43
N ILE A 138 12.79 13.86 7.55
CA ILE A 138 11.64 13.23 6.91
C ILE A 138 10.75 12.58 7.97
N ALA A 139 11.32 11.81 8.90
CA ALA A 139 10.57 11.14 9.97
C ALA A 139 9.84 12.14 10.89
N LYS A 140 10.51 13.24 11.27
CA LYS A 140 9.89 14.33 12.07
C LYS A 140 8.74 14.99 11.33
N GLY A 141 8.90 15.28 10.05
CA GLY A 141 7.84 15.86 9.23
C GLY A 141 6.62 14.96 9.09
N ILE A 142 6.84 13.66 8.83
CA ILE A 142 5.76 12.65 8.79
C ILE A 142 5.01 12.59 10.13
N ALA A 143 5.73 12.60 11.27
CA ALA A 143 5.09 12.61 12.59
C ALA A 143 4.23 13.87 12.80
N ASN A 144 4.67 15.03 12.32
CA ASN A 144 3.90 16.27 12.40
C ASN A 144 2.63 16.20 11.53
N ILE A 145 2.73 15.69 10.30
CA ILE A 145 1.59 15.50 9.39
C ILE A 145 0.53 14.63 10.07
N ARG A 146 0.92 13.45 10.58
CA ARG A 146 0.02 12.53 11.29
C ARG A 146 -0.68 13.17 12.47
N ASN A 147 0.01 14.04 13.22
CA ASN A 147 -0.59 14.75 14.34
C ASN A 147 -1.58 15.82 13.88
N SER A 148 -1.26 16.55 12.81
CA SER A 148 -2.13 17.60 12.26
C SER A 148 -3.35 17.05 11.53
N SER A 149 -3.28 15.84 10.98
CA SER A 149 -4.35 15.25 10.17
C SER A 149 -5.33 14.38 10.95
N LYS A 150 -5.18 14.23 12.28
CA LYS A 150 -6.00 13.31 13.11
C LYS A 150 -7.51 13.51 12.93
N ASN A 151 -7.95 14.75 12.70
CA ASN A 151 -9.35 15.11 12.57
C ASN A 151 -9.80 15.29 11.11
N ASN A 152 -8.91 15.11 10.15
CA ASN A 152 -9.25 15.22 8.74
C ASN A 152 -10.16 14.05 8.34
N ARG A 153 -10.92 14.25 7.26
CA ARG A 153 -11.71 13.19 6.66
C ARG A 153 -10.81 12.09 6.13
N PHE A 154 -11.36 10.90 5.92
CA PHE A 154 -10.60 9.78 5.38
C PHE A 154 -10.09 10.09 3.97
N SER A 155 -10.95 10.65 3.11
CA SER A 155 -10.64 11.05 1.74
C SER A 155 -9.58 12.14 1.60
N GLU A 156 -9.37 12.93 2.65
CA GLU A 156 -8.31 13.97 2.72
C GLU A 156 -6.94 13.37 3.07
N GLN A 157 -6.90 12.15 3.58
CA GLN A 157 -5.69 11.49 4.08
C GLN A 157 -5.30 10.27 3.24
N TYR A 158 -6.29 9.59 2.68
CA TYR A 158 -6.15 8.27 2.10
C TYR A 158 -6.90 8.14 0.78
N VAL A 159 -6.65 7.04 0.06
CA VAL A 159 -7.29 6.77 -1.22
C VAL A 159 -8.74 6.35 -1.00
N LEU A 160 -9.69 7.16 -1.49
CA LEU A 160 -11.12 6.86 -1.51
C LEU A 160 -11.70 7.11 -2.91
N GLY A 161 -12.04 6.03 -3.62
CA GLY A 161 -12.54 6.09 -4.98
C GLY A 161 -11.44 6.01 -6.03
N LYS A 162 -10.88 7.16 -6.40
CA LYS A 162 -9.88 7.23 -7.47
C LYS A 162 -8.48 6.92 -6.94
N GLY A 163 -7.73 6.08 -7.65
CA GLY A 163 -6.35 5.75 -7.28
C GLY A 163 -5.44 6.97 -7.29
N TYR A 164 -4.46 6.99 -6.38
CA TYR A 164 -3.53 8.10 -6.25
C TYR A 164 -2.46 8.08 -7.35
N GLN A 165 -2.12 9.24 -7.92
CA GLN A 165 -1.29 9.36 -9.13
C GLN A 165 0.13 8.79 -8.97
N LEU A 166 0.66 8.76 -7.76
CA LEU A 166 2.01 8.26 -7.48
C LEU A 166 2.06 6.75 -7.21
N VAL A 167 0.92 6.05 -7.30
CA VAL A 167 0.82 4.63 -6.94
C VAL A 167 0.15 3.82 -8.04
N ILE A 168 0.83 2.75 -8.45
CA ILE A 168 0.28 1.74 -9.36
C ILE A 168 0.11 0.44 -8.59
N TYR A 169 -1.04 -0.20 -8.73
CA TYR A 169 -1.44 -1.41 -8.02
C TYR A 169 -1.48 -2.58 -8.99
N TYR A 170 -0.75 -3.66 -8.72
CA TYR A 170 -0.83 -4.94 -9.42
C TYR A 170 -1.28 -6.02 -8.42
N ALA A 171 -2.56 -6.36 -8.46
CA ALA A 171 -3.16 -7.23 -7.45
C ALA A 171 -4.24 -8.15 -8.02
N SER A 172 -4.54 -9.22 -7.30
CA SER A 172 -5.66 -10.12 -7.57
C SER A 172 -6.65 -10.14 -6.39
N PRO A 173 -7.93 -10.48 -6.62
CA PRO A 173 -8.87 -10.76 -5.53
C PRO A 173 -8.30 -11.79 -4.56
N ASP A 174 -8.46 -11.55 -3.27
CA ASP A 174 -7.88 -12.38 -2.22
C ASP A 174 -8.77 -12.50 -0.98
N THR A 175 -8.40 -13.38 -0.06
CA THR A 175 -8.93 -13.42 1.30
C THR A 175 -7.88 -12.91 2.28
N TYR A 176 -8.33 -12.34 3.40
CA TYR A 176 -7.43 -11.85 4.44
C TYR A 176 -6.41 -12.92 4.88
N GLU A 177 -6.86 -14.15 5.13
CA GLU A 177 -6.03 -15.25 5.61
C GLU A 177 -4.94 -15.64 4.60
N ASN A 178 -5.26 -15.64 3.31
CA ASN A 178 -4.29 -15.94 2.28
C ASN A 178 -3.32 -14.77 2.06
N SER A 179 -3.78 -13.52 2.16
CA SER A 179 -2.91 -12.34 2.14
C SER A 179 -1.88 -12.37 3.26
N LEU A 180 -2.27 -12.79 4.48
CA LEU A 180 -1.34 -12.99 5.60
C LEU A 180 -0.32 -14.11 5.31
N THR A 181 -0.76 -15.20 4.71
CA THR A 181 0.12 -16.32 4.34
C THR A 181 1.22 -15.86 3.37
N ILE A 182 0.85 -15.04 2.37
CA ILE A 182 1.82 -14.45 1.43
C ILE A 182 2.75 -13.46 2.13
N ARG A 183 2.22 -12.60 3.00
CA ARG A 183 3.03 -11.67 3.81
C ARG A 183 4.08 -12.40 4.63
N ASP A 184 3.68 -13.45 5.35
CA ASP A 184 4.57 -14.21 6.23
C ASP A 184 5.64 -14.95 5.43
N TYR A 185 5.29 -15.40 4.22
CA TYR A 185 6.27 -15.90 3.26
C TYR A 185 7.29 -14.83 2.84
N ILE A 186 6.82 -13.64 2.44
CA ILE A 186 7.68 -12.52 2.04
C ILE A 186 8.63 -12.11 3.18
N ASN A 187 8.12 -12.02 4.42
CA ASN A 187 8.91 -11.68 5.60
C ASN A 187 10.09 -12.65 5.81
N ARG A 188 9.85 -13.96 5.63
CA ARG A 188 10.93 -14.98 5.73
C ARG A 188 12.02 -14.79 4.68
N ILE A 189 11.68 -14.30 3.49
CA ILE A 189 12.64 -14.09 2.39
C ILE A 189 13.12 -12.63 2.27
N ALA A 190 12.71 -11.73 3.17
CA ALA A 190 12.92 -10.28 3.03
C ALA A 190 14.41 -9.90 2.87
N HIS A 191 15.31 -10.59 3.57
CA HIS A 191 16.77 -10.39 3.49
C HIS A 191 17.38 -10.64 2.10
N LYS A 192 16.70 -11.45 1.26
CA LYS A 192 17.08 -11.75 -0.13
C LYS A 192 16.20 -11.03 -1.15
N HIS A 193 15.08 -10.46 -0.72
CA HIS A 193 14.09 -9.91 -1.62
C HIS A 193 14.55 -8.57 -2.23
N PRO A 194 14.48 -8.37 -3.56
CA PRO A 194 14.96 -7.15 -4.22
C PRO A 194 14.43 -5.84 -3.62
N SER A 195 13.12 -5.75 -3.37
CA SER A 195 12.50 -4.58 -2.72
C SER A 195 12.90 -4.35 -1.25
N TYR A 196 13.01 -5.42 -0.44
CA TYR A 196 13.18 -5.30 1.02
C TYR A 196 14.63 -5.35 1.47
N LYS A 197 15.52 -5.99 0.70
CA LYS A 197 16.96 -6.01 0.98
C LYS A 197 17.52 -4.59 1.03
N GLN A 198 17.07 -3.70 0.16
CA GLN A 198 17.52 -2.30 0.17
C GLN A 198 17.02 -1.53 1.40
N ALA A 199 15.79 -1.78 1.85
CA ALA A 199 15.29 -1.22 3.10
C ALA A 199 16.13 -1.70 4.29
N ILE A 200 16.45 -3.00 4.35
CA ILE A 200 17.31 -3.58 5.40
C ILE A 200 18.74 -3.02 5.34
N GLN A 201 19.31 -2.85 4.15
CA GLN A 201 20.64 -2.27 3.97
C GLN A 201 20.69 -0.79 4.40
N ARG A 202 19.64 -0.01 4.10
CA ARG A 202 19.49 1.39 4.57
C ARG A 202 19.25 1.48 6.08
N LEU A 203 18.61 0.47 6.68
CA LEU A 203 18.43 0.36 8.14
C LEU A 203 19.73 -0.06 8.85
N ASN A 204 20.63 -0.80 8.22
CA ASN A 204 21.95 -1.09 8.79
C ASN A 204 22.88 0.15 8.85
N SER A 205 22.54 1.22 8.14
CA SER A 205 23.13 2.56 8.30
C SER A 205 22.37 3.48 9.27
N GLY A 206 21.22 3.06 9.81
CA GLY A 206 20.38 3.85 10.71
C GLY A 206 19.75 2.99 11.82
N THR A 207 20.35 3.05 13.00
CA THR A 207 19.97 2.28 14.20
C THR A 207 18.50 2.44 14.59
N HIS A 208 17.63 1.47 14.25
CA HIS A 208 16.49 1.14 15.11
C HIS A 208 15.86 -0.27 14.99
N PHE A 209 16.19 -1.08 13.98
CA PHE A 209 15.59 -2.42 13.80
C PHE A 209 16.44 -3.60 14.34
N LYS A 210 17.48 -3.36 15.15
CA LYS A 210 18.31 -4.43 15.76
C LYS A 210 17.53 -5.35 16.70
N GLN A 211 16.35 -4.96 17.18
CA GLN A 211 15.60 -5.72 18.19
C GLN A 211 14.78 -6.89 17.66
N LEU A 212 14.50 -6.96 16.35
CA LEU A 212 13.74 -8.08 15.75
C LEU A 212 14.65 -9.21 15.26
N ILE A 213 15.90 -8.94 14.87
CA ILE A 213 16.84 -9.96 14.42
C ILE A 213 17.50 -10.71 15.59
N GLN A 214 17.59 -10.11 16.78
CA GLN A 214 18.18 -10.77 17.96
C GLN A 214 17.28 -11.81 18.63
N LYS A 215 16.00 -11.93 18.26
CA LYS A 215 15.09 -12.92 18.87
C LYS A 215 15.09 -14.29 18.18
N GLU A 216 15.77 -14.43 17.03
CA GLU A 216 15.84 -15.69 16.28
C GLU A 216 17.29 -16.18 16.07
N GLN A 217 18.23 -15.76 16.93
CA GLN A 217 19.52 -16.43 17.13
C GLN A 217 19.50 -17.15 18.48
#